data_AF-A0A2X1SQR9-F1
#
_entry.id   AF-A0A2X1SQR9-F1
#
_cell.length_a   1.000
_cell.length_b   1.000
_cell.length_c   1.000
_cell.angle_alpha   90.00
_cell.angle_beta   90.00
_cell.angle_gamma   90.00
#
_symmetry.space_group_name_H-M   'P 1'
#
loop_
_entity.id
_entity.type
_entity.pdbx_description
1 polymer ?
#
loop_
_entity_poly.entity_id
_entity_poly.type
_entity_poly.pdbx_seq_one_letter_code
_entity_poly.pdbx_strand_id
1 'polypeptide(L)'
;MAALTSIVLLAPVIGPLAGAGLMNFLHWKLLFAIIGAMSLLAWALLIFNMPETVTSQGRGFRPGEVFSEFVRAFKQPVVLTGALALSFQ
;
A
#
# COMPACT_ATOMS: atom_id res chain seq x y z
N MET A 1 -13.68 2.71 -0.86
CA MET A 1 -13.21 1.32 -0.65
C MET A 1 -13.28 0.48 -1.93
N ALA A 2 -14.43 0.40 -2.62
CA ALA A 2 -14.60 -0.45 -3.81
C ALA A 2 -13.57 -0.24 -4.94
N ALA A 3 -13.23 1.02 -5.26
CA ALA A 3 -12.26 1.32 -6.32
C ALA A 3 -10.85 0.77 -6.01
N LEU A 4 -10.38 0.91 -4.76
CA LEU A 4 -9.06 0.41 -4.35
C LEU A 4 -9.02 -1.12 -4.41
N THR A 5 -10.06 -1.80 -3.94
CA THR A 5 -10.14 -3.26 -4.01
C THR A 5 -10.14 -3.76 -5.45
N SER A 6 -10.87 -3.09 -6.35
CA SER A 6 -10.86 -3.44 -7.78
C SER A 6 -9.47 -3.29 -8.40
N ILE A 7 -8.76 -2.20 -8.09
CA ILE A 7 -7.39 -1.97 -8.60
C ILE A 7 -6.44 -3.05 -8.08
N VAL A 8 -6.49 -3.37 -6.79
CA VAL A 8 -5.62 -4.39 -6.16
C VAL A 8 -5.86 -5.78 -6.76
N LEU A 9 -7.11 -6.13 -7.07
CA LEU A 9 -7.44 -7.41 -7.71
C LEU A 9 -6.94 -7.50 -9.16
N LEU A 10 -6.95 -6.38 -9.88
CA LEU A 10 -6.51 -6.33 -11.28
C LEU A 10 -4.99 -6.28 -11.43
N ALA A 11 -4.30 -5.64 -10.49
CA ALA A 11 -2.85 -5.47 -10.50
C ALA A 11 -2.03 -6.75 -10.76
N PRO A 12 -2.27 -7.89 -10.09
CA PRO A 12 -1.49 -9.11 -10.31
C PRO A 12 -1.75 -9.79 -11.67
N VAL A 13 -2.86 -9.48 -12.35
CA VAL A 13 -3.14 -9.98 -13.71
C VAL A 13 -2.50 -9.06 -14.75
N ILE A 14 -2.69 -7.76 -14.60
CA ILE A 14 -2.19 -6.77 -15.56
C ILE A 14 -0.67 -6.65 -15.48
N GLY A 15 -0.08 -6.71 -14.29
CA GLY A 15 1.35 -6.54 -14.07
C GLY A 15 2.24 -7.48 -14.90
N PRO A 16 2.05 -8.82 -14.81
CA PRO A 16 2.83 -9.78 -15.58
C PRO A 16 2.57 -9.70 -17.09
N LEU A 17 1.31 -9.52 -17.52
CA LEU A 17 0.95 -9.43 -18.94
C LEU A 17 1.53 -8.17 -19.60
N ALA A 18 1.32 -7.02 -18.96
CA ALA A 18 1.87 -5.75 -19.42
C ALA A 18 3.39 -5.76 -19.31
N GLY A 19 3.96 -6.26 -18.21
CA GLY A 19 5.40 -6.37 -18.01
C GLY A 19 6.07 -7.25 -19.07
N ALA A 20 5.57 -8.46 -19.30
CA ALA A 20 6.08 -9.36 -20.33
C ALA A 20 5.88 -8.78 -21.73
N GLY A 21 4.69 -8.24 -22.03
CA GLY A 21 4.40 -7.62 -23.31
C GLY A 21 5.32 -6.44 -23.62
N LEU A 22 5.55 -5.57 -22.64
CA LEU A 22 6.43 -4.40 -22.80
C LEU A 22 7.90 -4.80 -22.90
N MET A 23 8.35 -5.80 -22.14
CA MET A 23 9.74 -6.28 -22.16
C MET A 23 10.16 -6.88 -23.51
N ASN A 24 9.21 -7.37 -24.31
CA ASN A 24 9.47 -7.86 -25.67
C ASN A 24 9.89 -6.75 -26.64
N PHE A 25 9.49 -5.50 -26.38
CA PHE A 25 9.75 -4.36 -27.27
C PHE A 25 10.64 -3.29 -26.63
N LEU A 26 10.68 -3.21 -25.30
CA LEU A 26 11.29 -2.13 -24.55
C LEU A 26 12.26 -2.67 -23.49
N HIS A 27 13.36 -1.96 -23.28
CA HIS A 27 14.30 -2.27 -22.20
C HIS A 27 13.66 -2.07 -20.82
N TRP A 28 14.07 -2.90 -19.86
CA TRP A 28 13.62 -2.86 -18.46
C TRP A 28 13.68 -1.46 -17.81
N LYS A 29 14.66 -0.63 -18.20
CA LYS A 29 14.80 0.76 -17.70
C LYS A 29 13.56 1.61 -17.97
N LEU A 30 12.85 1.37 -19.08
CA LEU A 30 11.68 2.16 -19.43
C LEU A 30 10.46 1.81 -18.57
N LEU A 31 10.34 0.55 -18.11
CA LEU A 31 9.33 0.16 -17.12
C LEU A 31 9.50 0.98 -15.83
N PHE A 32 10.73 1.09 -15.33
CA PHE A 32 11.03 1.92 -14.18
C PHE A 32 10.78 3.41 -14.44
N ALA A 33 11.07 3.90 -15.64
CA ALA A 33 10.77 5.28 -16.02
C ALA A 33 9.26 5.58 -15.98
N ILE A 34 8.42 4.65 -16.47
CA ILE A 34 6.96 4.79 -16.44
C ILE A 34 6.45 4.79 -14.99
N ILE A 35 6.90 3.83 -14.16
CA ILE A 35 6.53 3.77 -12.75
C ILE A 35 6.94 5.06 -12.05
N GLY A 36 8.18 5.52 -12.25
CA GLY A 36 8.68 6.77 -11.66
C GLY A 36 7.86 7.99 -12.08
N ALA A 37 7.51 8.11 -13.37
CA ALA A 37 6.66 9.19 -13.86
C ALA A 37 5.26 9.17 -13.22
N MET A 38 4.64 7.99 -13.11
CA MET A 38 3.35 7.83 -12.44
C MET A 38 3.44 8.15 -10.94
N SER A 39 4.52 7.74 -10.27
CA SER A 39 4.74 8.06 -8.85
C SER A 39 4.93 9.56 -8.62
N LEU A 40 5.66 10.26 -9.49
CA LEU A 40 5.81 11.72 -9.42
C LEU A 40 4.46 12.42 -9.62
N LEU A 41 3.64 11.94 -10.55
CA LEU A 41 2.30 12.47 -10.76
C LEU A 41 1.42 12.27 -9.51
N ALA A 42 1.44 11.07 -8.92
CA ALA A 42 0.70 10.77 -7.70
C ALA A 42 1.17 11.64 -6.52
N TRP A 43 2.48 11.85 -6.39
CA TRP A 43 3.06 12.73 -5.37
C TRP A 43 2.60 14.18 -5.53
N ALA A 44 2.65 14.71 -6.75
CA ALA A 44 2.15 16.06 -7.04
C ALA A 44 0.65 16.18 -6.69
N LEU A 45 -0.17 15.22 -7.13
CA LEU A 45 -1.60 15.19 -6.82
C LEU A 45 -1.86 15.17 -5.32
N LEU A 46 -1.07 14.43 -4.55
CA LEU A 46 -1.23 14.32 -3.11
C LEU A 46 -0.92 15.65 -2.41
N ILE A 47 0.15 16.36 -2.83
CA ILE A 47 0.49 17.69 -2.30
C ILE A 47 -0.64 18.70 -2.55
N PHE A 48 -1.24 18.69 -3.74
CA PHE A 48 -2.27 19.67 -4.09
C PHE A 48 -3.65 19.34 -3.53
N ASN A 49 -3.98 18.06 -3.36
CA ASN A 49 -5.36 17.62 -3.15
C ASN A 49 -5.62 16.92 -1.81
N MET A 50 -4.59 16.54 -1.05
CA MET A 50 -4.77 15.89 0.24
C MET A 50 -4.79 16.93 1.38
N PRO A 51 -5.95 17.23 2.00
CA PRO A 51 -6.01 18.15 3.13
C PRO A 51 -5.43 17.50 4.39
N GLU A 52 -4.85 18.33 5.26
CA GLU A 52 -4.35 17.90 6.57
C GLU A 52 -5.51 17.40 7.44
N THR A 53 -5.56 16.09 7.72
CA THR A 53 -6.63 15.45 8.52
C THR A 53 -6.21 15.19 9.97
N VAL A 54 -4.99 15.56 10.35
CA VAL A 54 -4.47 15.32 11.69
C VAL A 54 -5.09 16.30 12.69
N THR A 55 -6.04 15.81 13.47
CA THR A 55 -6.71 16.59 14.54
C THR A 55 -5.88 16.65 15.85
N SER A 56 -4.93 15.73 16.04
CA SER A 56 -4.16 15.58 17.28
C SER A 56 -2.73 16.12 17.15
N GLN A 57 -2.60 17.39 16.76
CA GLN A 57 -1.35 18.14 16.77
C GLN A 57 -0.94 18.38 18.24
N GLY A 58 -0.25 17.43 18.89
CA GLY A 58 0.25 17.63 20.26
C GLY A 58 0.34 16.40 21.18
N ARG A 59 -0.09 15.21 20.74
CA ARG A 59 0.23 13.98 21.50
C ARG A 59 1.68 13.59 21.23
N GLY A 60 2.54 13.67 22.24
CA GLY A 60 3.90 13.15 22.16
C GLY A 60 3.88 11.67 21.75
N PHE A 61 4.69 11.31 20.76
CA PHE A 61 4.80 9.94 20.31
C PHE A 61 5.39 9.08 21.45
N ARG A 62 4.57 8.19 22.03
CA ARG A 62 4.98 7.28 23.12
C ARG A 62 5.20 5.88 22.53
N PRO A 63 6.41 5.55 22.04
CA PRO A 63 6.67 4.29 21.35
C PRO A 63 6.39 3.05 22.20
N GLY A 64 6.58 3.15 23.52
CA GLY A 64 6.28 2.06 24.45
C GLY A 64 4.79 1.71 24.53
N GLU A 65 3.90 2.71 24.42
CA GLU A 65 2.44 2.48 24.42
C GLU A 65 1.99 1.90 23.07
N VAL A 66 2.52 2.42 21.96
CA VAL A 66 2.21 1.90 20.62
C VAL A 66 2.64 0.43 20.49
N PHE A 67 3.83 0.08 21.00
CA PHE A 67 4.30 -1.30 20.99
C PHE A 67 3.46 -2.22 21.89
N SER A 68 3.08 -1.75 23.09
CA SER A 68 2.21 -2.51 23.99
C SER A 68 0.84 -2.77 23.37
N GLU A 69 0.26 -1.76 22.71
CA GLU A 69 -1.02 -1.88 21.99
C GLU A 69 -0.90 -2.80 20.76
N PHE A 70 0.22 -2.76 20.02
CA PHE A 70 0.47 -3.69 18.92
C PHE A 70 0.56 -5.15 19.42
N VAL A 71 1.31 -5.39 20.49
CA VAL A 71 1.41 -6.73 21.12
C VAL A 71 0.05 -7.17 21.66
N ARG A 72 -0.76 -6.24 22.19
CA ARG A 72 -2.11 -6.53 22.68
C ARG A 72 -3.06 -6.90 21.53
N ALA A 73 -2.99 -6.21 20.39
CA ALA A 73 -3.73 -6.56 19.18
C ALA A 73 -3.34 -7.97 18.68
N PHE A 74 -2.05 -8.31 18.71
CA PHE A 74 -1.57 -9.66 18.40
C PHE A 74 -2.02 -10.73 19.40
N LYS A 75 -2.35 -10.38 20.65
CA LYS A 75 -2.88 -11.34 21.64
C LYS A 75 -4.38 -11.57 21.50
N GLN A 76 -5.09 -10.80 20.68
CA GLN A 76 -6.52 -11.01 20.49
C GLN A 76 -6.75 -12.22 19.57
N PRO A 77 -7.52 -13.23 20.01
CA PRO A 77 -7.73 -14.46 19.24
C PRO A 77 -8.42 -14.17 17.90
N VAL A 78 -9.29 -13.17 17.82
CA VAL A 78 -9.96 -12.78 16.56
C VAL A 78 -8.97 -12.25 15.52
N VAL A 79 -7.96 -11.48 15.95
CA VAL A 79 -6.92 -10.94 15.06
C VAL A 79 -5.98 -12.06 14.64
N LEU A 80 -5.56 -12.92 15.57
CA LEU A 80 -4.73 -14.09 15.29
C LEU A 80 -5.41 -15.06 14.33
N THR A 81 -6.67 -15.46 14.58
CA THR A 81 -7.39 -16.39 13.72
C THR A 81 -7.62 -15.80 12.32
N GLY A 82 -7.93 -14.50 12.22
CA GLY A 82 -8.06 -13.82 10.94
C GLY A 82 -6.74 -13.74 10.16
N ALA A 83 -5.64 -13.35 10.82
CA ALA A 83 -4.32 -13.29 10.20
C ALA A 83 -3.79 -14.69 9.83
N LEU A 84 -3.99 -15.68 10.70
CA LEU A 84 -3.60 -17.07 10.45
C LEU A 84 -4.38 -17.66 9.28
N ALA A 85 -5.69 -17.41 9.18
CA ALA A 85 -6.51 -17.86 8.06
C ALA A 85 -6.00 -17.31 6.72
N LEU A 86 -5.58 -16.04 6.68
CA LEU A 86 -4.99 -15.42 5.49
C LEU A 86 -3.61 -16.00 5.13
N SER A 87 -2.82 -16.45 6.11
CA SER A 87 -1.51 -17.06 5.83
C SER A 87 -1.57 -18.51 5.31
N PHE A 88 -2.70 -19.19 5.47
CA PHE A 88 -2.94 -20.54 4.92
C PHE A 88 -3.61 -20.52 3.54
N GLN A 89 -3.84 -19.34 2.94
CA GLN A 89 -4.53 -19.15 1.66
C GLN A 89 -3.58 -18.61 0.59
#